data_AF-A0A7C5LXJ0-F1
#
_entry.id   AF-A0A7C5LXJ0-F1
#
_cell.length_a   1.000
_cell.length_b   1.000
_cell.length_c   1.000
_cell.angle_alpha   90.00
_cell.angle_beta   90.00
_cell.angle_gamma   90.00
#
_symmetry.space_group_name_H-M   'P 1'
#
loop_
_entity.id
_entity.type
_entity.pdbx_description
1 polymer ?
#
loop_
_entity_poly.entity_id
_entity_poly.type
_entity_poly.pdbx_seq_one_letter_code
_entity_poly.pdbx_strand_id
1 'polypeptide(L)' 'GPWLFGEYTLADVFFAPVAARIAGYGLPVGALAREYVAAHLADPAFRAWRAAGIAVKYDPDPYDLPLKSDPWPGPT' A
#
# COMPACT_ATOMS: atom_id res chain seq x y z
N GLY A 1 -19.20 3.44 3.92
CA GLY A 1 -18.24 2.34 4.02
C GLY A 1 -16.83 2.91 4.02
N PRO A 2 -15.79 2.07 4.13
CA PRO A 2 -14.41 2.53 4.05
C PRO A 2 -13.99 2.97 2.64
N TRP A 3 -14.79 2.68 1.60
CA TRP A 3 -14.46 2.90 0.19
C TRP A 3 -15.08 4.17 -0.39
N LEU A 4 -14.49 4.67 -1.49
CA LEU A 4 -14.85 5.96 -2.09
C LEU A 4 -16.32 6.04 -2.54
N PHE A 5 -16.87 4.92 -3.04
CA PHE A 5 -18.23 4.84 -3.58
C PHE A 5 -19.11 3.82 -2.84
N GLY A 6 -18.84 3.62 -1.54
CA GLY A 6 -19.59 2.70 -0.69
C GLY A 6 -19.00 1.30 -0.71
N GLU A 7 -19.16 0.60 -1.83
CA GLU A 7 -18.53 -0.70 -2.12
C GLU A 7 -17.14 -0.51 -2.75
N TYR A 8 -16.32 -1.56 -2.74
CA TYR A 8 -14.99 -1.51 -3.37
C TYR A 8 -15.12 -1.41 -4.90
N THR A 9 -14.41 -0.46 -5.51
CA THR A 9 -14.48 -0.20 -6.96
C THR A 9 -13.10 -0.05 -7.59
N LEU A 10 -13.07 0.09 -8.92
CA LEU A 10 -11.85 0.43 -9.64
C LEU A 10 -11.23 1.75 -9.17
N ALA A 11 -12.03 2.70 -8.65
CA ALA A 11 -11.48 3.91 -8.09
C ALA A 11 -10.55 3.60 -6.90
N ASP A 12 -10.94 2.69 -6.02
CA ASP A 12 -10.11 2.27 -4.88
C ASP A 12 -8.83 1.55 -5.37
N VAL A 13 -8.92 0.72 -6.41
CA VAL A 13 -7.75 0.10 -7.07
C VAL A 13 -6.74 1.14 -7.54
N PHE A 14 -7.20 2.24 -8.18
CA PHE A 14 -6.32 3.33 -8.61
C PHE A 14 -5.61 4.01 -7.44
N PHE A 15 -6.24 4.06 -6.26
CA PHE A 15 -5.69 4.68 -5.06
C PHE A 15 -4.88 3.73 -4.17
N ALA A 16 -4.91 2.43 -4.40
CA ALA A 16 -4.10 1.45 -3.65
C ALA A 16 -2.59 1.80 -3.62
N PRO A 17 -1.93 2.20 -4.72
CA PRO A 17 -0.52 2.63 -4.68
C PRO A 17 -0.31 3.94 -3.92
N VAL A 18 -1.33 4.80 -3.81
CA VAL A 18 -1.26 6.05 -3.02
C VAL A 18 -1.32 5.70 -1.53
N ALA A 19 -2.26 4.84 -1.14
CA ALA A 19 -2.34 4.34 0.22
C ALA A 19 -1.04 3.65 0.67
N ALA A 20 -0.44 2.85 -0.23
CA ALA A 20 0.84 2.20 0.02
C ALA A 20 1.99 3.20 0.27
N ARG A 21 2.02 4.34 -0.44
CA ARG A 21 3.03 5.39 -0.23
C ARG A 21 2.81 6.15 1.07
N ILE A 22 1.57 6.46 1.41
CA ILE A 22 1.24 7.10 2.69
C ILE A 22 1.72 6.22 3.84
N ALA A 23 1.42 4.92 3.78
CA ALA A 23 1.87 3.95 4.77
C ALA A 23 3.39 3.78 4.79
N GLY A 24 4.00 3.51 3.63
CA GLY A 24 5.43 3.19 3.51
C GLY A 24 6.36 4.36 3.85
N TYR A 25 5.95 5.60 3.59
CA TYR A 25 6.73 6.79 3.94
C TYR A 25 6.28 7.47 5.24
N GLY A 26 5.28 6.92 5.94
CA GLY A 26 4.75 7.51 7.18
C GLY A 26 4.23 8.94 7.00
N LEU A 27 3.59 9.23 5.87
CA LEU A 27 3.16 10.60 5.54
C LEU A 27 2.04 11.07 6.49
N PRO A 28 2.12 12.31 7.01
CA PRO A 28 1.07 12.85 7.86
C PRO A 28 -0.19 13.13 7.01
N VAL A 29 -1.31 12.50 7.37
CA VAL A 29 -2.61 12.72 6.72
C VAL A 29 -3.72 12.83 7.76
N GLY A 30 -4.86 13.42 7.38
CA GLY A 30 -6.04 13.53 8.24
C GLY A 30 -6.66 12.19 8.62
N ALA A 31 -7.55 12.18 9.62
CA ALA A 31 -8.14 10.94 10.16
C ALA A 31 -8.83 10.08 9.10
N LEU A 32 -9.67 10.69 8.25
CA LEU A 32 -10.38 9.99 7.19
C LEU A 32 -9.44 9.27 6.21
N ALA A 33 -8.35 9.94 5.82
CA ALA A 33 -7.35 9.34 4.94
C ALA A 33 -6.60 8.20 5.64
N ARG A 34 -6.31 8.30 6.94
CA ARG A 34 -5.69 7.21 7.71
C ARG A 34 -6.59 5.97 7.75
N GLU A 35 -7.90 6.15 7.95
CA GLU A 35 -8.87 5.05 7.94
C GLU A 35 -8.95 4.39 6.56
N TYR A 36 -8.98 5.19 5.49
CA TYR A 36 -8.95 4.70 4.12
C TYR A 36 -7.68 3.90 3.79
N VAL A 37 -6.52 4.38 4.26
CA VAL A 37 -5.24 3.66 4.14
C VAL A 37 -5.31 2.34 4.90
N ALA A 38 -5.75 2.36 6.16
CA ALA A 38 -5.86 1.15 6.96
C ALA A 38 -6.78 0.10 6.31
N ALA A 39 -7.90 0.53 5.71
CA ALA A 39 -8.78 -0.35 4.94
C ALA A 39 -8.07 -0.99 3.75
N HIS A 40 -7.29 -0.22 2.98
CA HIS A 40 -6.47 -0.77 1.89
C HIS A 40 -5.44 -1.78 2.39
N LEU A 41 -4.74 -1.49 3.48
CA LEU A 41 -3.70 -2.38 4.01
C LEU A 41 -4.26 -3.71 4.50
N ALA A 42 -5.51 -3.72 4.98
CA ALA A 42 -6.20 -4.92 5.43
C ALA A 42 -6.86 -5.73 4.30
N ASP A 43 -7.07 -5.11 3.12
CA ASP A 43 -7.78 -5.74 2.01
C ASP A 43 -7.02 -6.96 1.43
N PRO A 44 -7.67 -8.13 1.28
CA PRO A 44 -7.02 -9.32 0.74
C PRO A 44 -6.47 -9.15 -0.68
N ALA A 45 -7.15 -8.40 -1.55
CA ALA A 45 -6.69 -8.21 -2.93
C ALA A 45 -5.43 -7.32 -2.96
N PHE A 46 -5.39 -6.27 -2.15
CA PHE A 46 -4.19 -5.45 -1.96
C PHE A 46 -3.00 -6.28 -1.46
N ARG A 47 -3.21 -7.12 -0.44
CA ARG A 47 -2.16 -7.98 0.13
C ARG A 47 -1.62 -8.97 -0.90
N ALA A 48 -2.50 -9.62 -1.66
CA ALA A 48 -2.13 -10.53 -2.73
C ALA A 48 -1.33 -9.81 -3.83
N TRP A 49 -1.78 -8.63 -4.24
CA TRP A 49 -1.09 -7.80 -5.23
C TRP A 49 0.30 -7.37 -4.76
N ARG A 50 0.44 -6.91 -3.51
CA ARG A 50 1.74 -6.53 -2.92
C ARG A 50 2.69 -7.72 -2.86
N ALA A 51 2.21 -8.90 -2.42
CA ALA A 51 3.03 -10.11 -2.37
C ALA A 51 3.53 -10.52 -3.76
N ALA A 52 2.66 -10.45 -4.78
CA ALA A 52 3.04 -10.73 -6.17
C ALA A 52 4.09 -9.73 -6.69
N GLY A 53 3.96 -8.44 -6.36
CA GLY A 53 4.93 -7.41 -6.72
C GLY A 53 6.31 -7.64 -6.11
N ILE A 54 6.38 -8.03 -4.83
CA ILE A 54 7.65 -8.33 -4.13
C ILE A 54 8.34 -9.58 -4.70
N ALA A 55 7.58 -10.53 -5.26
CA ALA A 55 8.14 -11.73 -5.88
C ALA A 55 8.91 -11.45 -7.18
N VAL A 56 8.71 -10.28 -7.80
CA VAL A 56 9.43 -9.87 -9.02
C VAL A 56 10.87 -9.52 -8.66
N LYS A 57 11.84 -10.14 -9.37
CA LYS A 57 13.28 -9.90 -9.17
C LYS A 57 13.92 -9.43 -10.47
N TYR A 58 14.83 -8.47 -10.35
CA TYR A 58 15.69 -7.98 -11.44
C TYR A 58 17.13 -8.39 -11.16
N ASP A 59 17.91 -8.68 -12.21
CA ASP A 59 19.34 -9.01 -12.10
C ASP A 59 20.15 -8.15 -13.10
N PRO A 60 20.91 -7.14 -12.62
CA PRO A 60 20.98 -6.68 -11.23
C PRO A 60 19.71 -5.91 -10.81
N ASP A 61 19.44 -5.81 -9.51
CA ASP A 61 18.40 -4.92 -9.00
C ASP A 61 18.83 -3.46 -9.24
N PRO A 62 18.12 -2.69 -10.09
CA PRO A 62 18.53 -1.34 -10.44
C PRO A 62 18.41 -0.34 -9.28
N TYR A 63 17.74 -0.69 -8.19
CA TYR A 63 17.43 0.22 -7.08
C TYR A 63 17.86 -0.28 -5.70
N ASP A 64 18.73 -1.29 -5.63
CA ASP A 64 19.30 -1.77 -4.37
C ASP A 64 20.31 -0.76 -3.80
N LEU A 65 19.79 0.29 -3.16
CA LEU A 65 20.57 1.29 -2.45
C LEU A 65 20.68 0.89 -0.97
N PRO A 66 21.86 1.03 -0.32
CA PRO A 66 22.06 0.67 1.09
C PRO A 66 21.47 1.73 2.05
N LEU A 67 20.21 2.09 1.84
CA LEU A 67 19.47 3.06 2.64
C LEU A 67 18.73 2.35 3.77
N LYS A 68 18.63 3.02 4.91
CA LYS A 68 17.80 2.56 6.02
C LYS A 68 16.34 2.48 5.57
N SER A 69 15.68 1.36 5.85
CA SER A 69 14.24 1.15 5.65
C SER A 69 13.60 0.63 6.93
N ASP A 70 12.34 0.98 7.13
CA ASP A 70 11.54 0.46 8.24
C ASP A 70 10.64 -0.70 7.76
N PRO A 71 10.21 -1.61 8.65
CA PRO A 71 9.27 -2.66 8.30
C PRO A 71 7.94 -2.11 7.78
N TRP A 72 7.25 -2.91 6.97
CA TRP A 72 5.91 -2.58 6.50
C TRP A 72 4.93 -2.40 7.68
N PRO A 73 4.15 -1.30 7.76
CA PRO A 73 3.32 -1.00 8.93
C PRO A 73 1.95 -1.71 8.92
N GLY A 74 1.61 -2.46 7.87
CA GLY A 74 0.35 -3.18 7.73
C GLY A 74 0.45 -4.67 8.03
N PRO A 75 -0.69 -5.39 8.06
CA PRO A 75 -0.69 -6.85 8.20
C PRO A 75 0.13 -7.49 7.06
N THR A 76 0.90 -8.51 7.41
CA THR A 76 1.72 -9.30 6.49
C THR A 76 0.88 -10.22 5.61
#